data_AF-A0AA41WUD2-F1
#
_entry.id   AF-A0AA41WUD2-F1
#
_cell.length_a   1.000
_cell.length_b   1.000
_cell.length_c   1.000
_cell.angle_alpha   90.00
_cell.angle_beta   90.00
_cell.angle_gamma   90.00
#
_symmetry.space_group_name_H-M   'P 1'
#
loop_
_entity.id
_entity.type
_entity.pdbx_description
1 polymer ?
#
loop_
_entity_poly.entity_id
_entity_poly.type
_entity_poly.pdbx_seq_one_letter_code
_entity_poly.pdbx_strand_id
1 'polypeptide(L)' 'MSASTAFLEQRVTALEAELAIWRAAAVAEDDYANSRAPAGSLAELALYQRLQSALQQRAPLRMAAINAANARQGLRAAA' A
#
# COMPACT_ATOMS: atom_id res chain seq x y z
N MET A 1 -20.63 13.09 -22.14
CA MET A 1 -19.70 13.03 -21.00
C MET A 1 -18.56 13.99 -21.28
N SER A 2 -18.25 14.92 -20.38
CA SER A 2 -17.16 15.90 -20.59
C SER A 2 -15.81 15.26 -20.28
N ALA A 3 -14.72 15.79 -20.84
CA ALA A 3 -13.36 15.32 -20.57
C ALA A 3 -13.00 15.34 -19.06
N SER A 4 -13.68 16.17 -18.28
CA SER A 4 -13.53 16.24 -16.82
C SER A 4 -14.08 14.99 -16.11
N THR A 5 -15.19 14.41 -16.59
CA THR A 5 -15.77 13.21 -15.99
C THR A 5 -14.87 11.99 -16.20
N ALA A 6 -14.37 11.78 -17.43
CA ALA A 6 -13.48 10.66 -17.75
C ALA A 6 -12.15 10.71 -16.98
N PHE A 7 -11.60 11.91 -16.77
CA PHE A 7 -10.41 12.11 -15.95
C PHE A 7 -10.66 11.72 -14.47
N LEU A 8 -11.79 12.14 -13.91
CA LEU A 8 -12.15 11.78 -12.53
C LEU A 8 -12.35 10.28 -12.37
N GLU A 9 -13.02 9.62 -13.32
CA GLU A 9 -13.22 8.17 -13.33
C GLU A 9 -11.88 7.42 -13.32
N GLN A 10 -10.94 7.80 -14.20
CA GLN A 10 -9.60 7.21 -14.21
C GLN A 10 -8.86 7.42 -12.88
N ARG A 11 -9.03 8.60 -12.27
CA ARG A 11 -8.40 8.90 -10.99
C ARG A 11 -8.98 8.08 -9.85
N VAL A 12 -10.31 7.89 -9.83
CA VAL A 12 -10.99 7.03 -8.84
C VAL A 12 -10.52 5.59 -8.99
N THR A 13 -10.50 5.04 -10.21
CA THR A 13 -10.00 3.68 -10.48
C THR A 13 -8.56 3.49 -9.99
N ALA A 14 -7.69 4.49 -10.22
CA ALA A 14 -6.33 4.44 -9.71
C ALA A 14 -6.27 4.42 -8.18
N LEU A 15 -7.07 5.25 -7.51
CA LEU A 15 -7.15 5.28 -6.04
C LEU A 15 -7.71 3.99 -5.45
N GLU A 16 -8.70 3.37 -6.10
CA GLU A 16 -9.25 2.08 -5.69
C GLU A 16 -8.21 0.96 -5.80
N ALA A 17 -7.41 0.96 -6.87
CA ALA A 17 -6.31 0.03 -7.04
C ALA A 17 -5.22 0.23 -5.97
N GLU A 18 -4.85 1.48 -5.68
CA GLU A 18 -3.93 1.78 -4.58
C GLU A 18 -4.48 1.25 -3.25
N LEU A 19 -5.75 1.54 -2.95
CA LEU A 19 -6.40 1.14 -1.71
C LEU A 19 -6.49 -0.38 -1.54
N ALA A 20 -6.70 -1.13 -2.64
CA ALA A 20 -6.65 -2.59 -2.64
C ALA A 20 -5.26 -3.12 -2.23
N ILE A 21 -4.18 -2.52 -2.73
CA ILE A 21 -2.80 -2.88 -2.36
C ILE A 21 -2.55 -2.62 -0.87
N TRP A 22 -2.98 -1.47 -0.34
CA TRP A 22 -2.83 -1.16 1.09
C TRP A 22 -3.61 -2.14 1.97
N ARG A 23 -4.83 -2.52 1.57
CA ARG A 23 -5.64 -3.52 2.28
C ARG A 23 -5.00 -4.90 2.28
N ALA A 24 -4.52 -5.37 1.13
CA ALA A 24 -3.85 -6.67 1.03
C ALA A 24 -2.61 -6.74 1.94
N ALA A 25 -1.82 -5.65 2.00
CA ALA A 25 -0.69 -5.57 2.91
C ALA A 25 -1.10 -5.59 4.38
N ALA A 26 -2.16 -4.88 4.77
CA ALA A 26 -2.65 -4.88 6.14
C ALA A 26 -3.16 -6.26 6.59
N VAL A 27 -3.87 -6.97 5.71
CA VAL A 27 -4.32 -8.35 5.99
C VAL A 27 -3.14 -9.31 6.14
N ALA A 28 -2.14 -9.23 5.25
CA ALA A 28 -0.96 -10.09 5.35
C ALA A 28 -0.12 -9.81 6.62
N GLU A 29 -0.09 -8.56 7.07
CA GLU A 29 0.57 -8.16 8.33
C GLU A 29 -0.18 -8.71 9.54
N ASP A 30 -1.51 -8.62 9.56
CA ASP A 30 -2.36 -9.18 10.62
C ASP A 30 -2.29 -10.71 10.68
N ASP A 31 -2.36 -11.39 9.52
CA ASP A 31 -2.23 -12.84 9.41
C ASP A 31 -0.89 -13.34 9.96
N TYR A 32 0.20 -12.63 9.66
CA TYR A 32 1.53 -12.98 10.17
C TYR A 32 1.66 -12.68 11.66
N ALA A 33 1.21 -11.50 12.12
CA ALA A 33 1.30 -11.08 13.52
C ALA A 33 0.47 -11.98 14.47
N ASN A 34 -0.70 -12.44 14.01
CA ASN A 34 -1.59 -13.31 14.79
C ASN A 34 -1.38 -14.80 14.51
N SER A 35 -0.35 -15.15 13.73
CA SER A 35 -0.01 -16.53 13.43
C SER A 35 0.26 -17.33 14.69
N ARG A 36 -0.34 -18.53 14.76
CA ARG A 36 0.02 -19.57 15.74
C ARG A 36 0.90 -20.67 15.14
N ALA A 37 1.40 -20.46 13.92
CA ALA A 37 2.30 -21.41 13.28
C ALA A 37 3.62 -21.47 14.07
N PRO A 38 4.20 -22.67 14.28
CA PRO A 38 5.51 -22.78 14.90
C PRO A 38 6.58 -22.02 14.10
N ALA A 39 7.50 -21.37 14.81
CA ALA A 39 8.63 -20.69 14.18
C ALA A 39 9.49 -21.67 13.36
N GLY A 40 9.91 -21.25 12.18
CA GLY A 40 10.63 -22.06 11.19
C GLY A 40 9.77 -23.09 10.44
N SER A 41 8.46 -23.16 10.72
CA SER A 41 7.57 -24.07 9.99
C SER A 41 7.30 -23.59 8.57
N LEU A 42 6.96 -24.52 7.67
CA LEU A 42 6.53 -24.19 6.31
C LEU A 42 5.31 -23.26 6.30
N ALA A 43 4.42 -23.37 7.29
CA ALA A 43 3.24 -22.51 7.42
C ALA A 43 3.63 -21.07 7.78
N GLU A 44 4.56 -20.87 8.71
CA GLU A 44 5.10 -19.55 9.03
C GLU A 44 5.83 -18.95 7.82
N LEU A 45 6.69 -19.72 7.15
CA LEU A 45 7.41 -19.26 5.96
C LEU A 45 6.46 -18.83 4.83
N ALA A 46 5.35 -19.54 4.61
CA ALA A 46 4.34 -19.17 3.62
C ALA A 46 3.59 -17.88 4.00
N LEU A 47 3.34 -17.63 5.30
CA LEU A 47 2.79 -16.36 5.77
C LEU A 47 3.80 -15.22 5.59
N TYR A 48 5.05 -15.45 5.95
CA TYR A 48 6.13 -14.49 5.78
C TYR A 48 6.35 -14.10 4.31
N GLN A 49 6.33 -15.08 3.40
CA GLN A 49 6.44 -14.84 1.95
C GLN A 49 5.27 -13.98 1.43
N ARG A 50 4.04 -14.28 1.86
CA ARG A 50 2.87 -13.45 1.52
C ARG A 50 3.01 -12.02 2.02
N LEU A 51 3.45 -11.83 3.26
CA LEU A 51 3.74 -10.52 3.83
C LEU A 51 4.81 -9.78 3.01
N GLN A 52 5.93 -10.42 2.71
CA GLN A 52 7.00 -9.85 1.88
C GLN A 52 6.49 -9.38 0.52
N SER A 53 5.72 -10.23 -0.20
CA SER A 53 5.16 -9.85 -1.48
C SER A 53 4.21 -8.65 -1.37
N ALA A 54 3.36 -8.60 -0.35
CA ALA A 54 2.44 -7.48 -0.14
C ALA A 54 3.18 -6.17 0.20
N LEU A 55 4.24 -6.25 1.01
CA LEU A 55 5.09 -5.09 1.32
C LEU A 55 5.84 -4.58 0.07
N GLN A 56 6.35 -5.47 -0.78
CA GLN A 56 7.00 -5.11 -2.04
C GLN A 56 6.04 -4.37 -2.99
N GLN A 57 4.80 -4.84 -3.11
CA GLN A 57 3.77 -4.17 -3.93
C GLN A 57 3.41 -2.78 -3.40
N ARG A 58 3.40 -2.60 -2.07
CA ARG A 58 3.10 -1.33 -1.41
C ARG A 58 4.26 -0.32 -1.41
N ALA A 59 5.51 -0.77 -1.55
CA ALA A 59 6.69 0.08 -1.41
C ALA A 59 6.70 1.33 -2.34
N PRO A 60 6.35 1.24 -3.64
CA PRO A 60 6.29 2.40 -4.51
C PRO A 60 5.24 3.43 -4.06
N LEU A 61 4.08 2.95 -3.60
CA LEU A 61 3.00 3.82 -3.11
C LEU A 61 3.42 4.57 -1.84
N ARG A 62 4.15 3.89 -0.94
CA ARG A 62 4.72 4.51 0.25
C ARG A 62 5.71 5.62 -0.11
N MET A 63 6.60 5.37 -1.08
CA MET A 63 7.54 6.38 -1.56
C MET A 63 6.83 7.59 -2.18
N ALA A 64 5.80 7.35 -3.00
CA ALA A 64 4.99 8.42 -3.58
C ALA A 64 4.30 9.26 -2.48
N ALA A 65 3.75 8.62 -1.44
CA ALA A 65 3.13 9.32 -0.32
C ALA A 65 4.13 10.17 0.48
N ILE A 66 5.34 9.65 0.74
CA ILE A 66 6.43 10.38 1.41
C ILE A 66 6.84 11.60 0.57
N ASN A 67 7.09 11.41 -0.72
CA ASN A 67 7.47 12.50 -1.61
C ASN A 67 6.40 13.60 -1.67
N ALA A 68 5.12 13.20 -1.75
CA ALA A 68 4.00 14.14 -1.72
C ALA A 68 3.91 14.90 -0.37
N ALA A 69 4.16 14.23 0.75
CA ALA A 69 4.19 14.86 2.07
C ALA A 69 5.34 15.87 2.19
N ASN A 70 6.54 15.51 1.72
CA ASN A 70 7.71 16.38 1.72
C ASN A 70 7.51 17.61 0.82
N ALA A 71 6.90 17.44 -0.35
CA ALA A 71 6.56 18.56 -1.22
C ALA A 71 5.59 19.54 -0.55
N ARG A 72 4.60 19.03 0.21
CA ARG A 72 3.66 19.88 0.98
C ARG A 72 4.30 20.54 2.19
N GLN A 73 5.25 19.88 2.86
CA GLN A 73 5.99 20.48 3.98
C GLN A 73 6.99 21.55 3.52
N GLY A 74 7.69 21.31 2.40
CA GLY A 74 8.54 22.32 1.77
C GLY A 74 7.76 23.58 1.38
N LEU A 75 6.54 23.42 0.86
CA LEU A 75 5.63 24.54 0.57
C LEU A 75 5.16 25.29 1.83
N ARG A 76 5.02 24.61 2.99
CA ARG A 76 4.68 25.26 4.27
C ARG A 76 5.87 25.93 4.95
N ALA A 77 7.10 25.46 4.72
CA ALA A 77 8.31 26.08 5.28
C ALA A 77 8.77 27.32 4.49
N ALA A 78 8.25 27.52 3.27
CA ALA A 78 8.57 28.65 2.40
C ALA A 78 7.50 29.76 2.39
N ALA A 79 6.47 29.65 3.24
CA ALA A 79 5.39 30.62 3.42
C ALA A 79 5.43 31.23 4.82
#